data_AF-A0A967LD98-F1
#
_entry.id   AF-A0A967LD98-F1
#
_cell.length_a   1.000
_cell.length_b   1.000
_cell.length_c   1.000
_cell.angle_alpha   90.00
_cell.angle_beta   90.00
_cell.angle_gamma   90.00
#
_symmetry.space_group_name_H-M   'P 1'
#
loop_
_entity.id
_entity.type
_entity.pdbx_description
1 polymer ?
#
loop_
_entity_poly.entity_id
_entity_poly.type
_entity_poly.pdbx_seq_one_letter_code
_entity_poly.pdbx_strand_id
1 'polypeptide(L)'
;MRMRLGKNGNWIDLKQTVEADPDYLALKKREEKRLEVLEGKTLPAPVPSYHLWKASLPLEVPAGAYRLWVQTEDMYGRTYDASRVIRIE
;
A
#
# COMPACT_ATOMS: atom_id res chain seq x y z
N MET A 1 3.61 -12.12 3.57
CA MET A 1 3.73 -10.78 4.18
C MET A 1 2.60 -10.63 5.18
N ARG A 2 2.87 -10.08 6.36
CA ARG A 2 1.88 -9.90 7.43
C ARG A 2 1.93 -8.50 8.00
N MET A 3 0.80 -7.99 8.48
CA MET A 3 0.70 -6.70 9.13
C MET A 3 0.12 -6.82 10.53
N ARG A 4 0.41 -5.84 11.39
CA ARG A 4 -0.11 -5.77 12.75
C ARG A 4 -0.36 -4.33 13.16
N LEU A 5 -1.49 -4.09 13.82
CA LEU A 5 -1.82 -2.79 14.36
C LEU A 5 -1.37 -2.66 15.82
N GLY A 6 -0.56 -1.65 16.11
CA GLY A 6 -0.02 -1.39 17.44
C GLY A 6 0.93 -2.47 17.94
N LYS A 7 1.33 -2.36 19.22
CA LYS A 7 2.23 -3.32 19.87
C LYS A 7 1.54 -4.61 20.33
N ASN A 8 0.20 -4.63 20.37
CA ASN A 8 -0.59 -5.72 20.96
C ASN A 8 -1.59 -6.36 19.97
N GLY A 9 -1.69 -5.89 18.72
CA GLY A 9 -2.69 -6.39 17.78
C GLY A 9 -2.41 -7.79 17.20
N ASN A 10 -3.45 -8.32 16.54
CA ASN A 10 -3.42 -9.42 15.57
C ASN A 10 -2.32 -9.27 14.51
N TRP A 11 -1.50 -10.30 14.24
CA TRP A 11 -0.89 -10.42 12.91
C TRP A 11 -1.97 -10.83 11.91
N ILE A 12 -2.04 -10.12 10.79
CA ILE A 12 -3.00 -10.29 9.71
C ILE A 12 -2.20 -10.54 8.43
N ASP A 13 -2.48 -11.65 7.75
CA ASP A 13 -1.81 -11.96 6.50
C ASP A 13 -2.30 -11.06 5.37
N LEU A 14 -1.35 -10.52 4.62
CA LEU A 14 -1.62 -9.72 3.44
C LEU A 14 -1.65 -10.61 2.20
N LYS A 15 -2.69 -10.46 1.40
CA LYS A 15 -2.85 -11.16 0.11
C LYS A 15 -2.10 -10.41 -0.99
N GLN A 16 -1.19 -11.10 -1.67
CA GLN A 16 -0.58 -10.57 -2.88
C GLN A 16 -1.68 -10.35 -3.94
N THR A 17 -1.73 -9.16 -4.51
CA THR A 17 -2.75 -8.76 -5.49
C THR A 17 -2.06 -8.24 -6.74
N VAL A 18 -2.55 -8.64 -7.91
CA VAL A 18 -2.03 -8.19 -9.21
C VAL A 18 -3.04 -7.24 -9.83
N GLU A 19 -2.74 -5.95 -9.78
CA GLU A 19 -3.60 -4.87 -10.30
C GLU A 19 -2.75 -3.65 -10.70
N ALA A 20 -3.36 -2.68 -11.37
CA ALA A 20 -2.68 -1.41 -11.63
C ALA A 20 -2.40 -0.68 -10.31
N ASP A 21 -1.18 -0.13 -10.17
CA ASP A 21 -0.76 0.57 -8.96
C ASP A 21 -1.68 1.79 -8.70
N PRO A 22 -2.34 1.85 -7.52
CA PRO A 22 -3.18 2.98 -7.14
C PRO A 22 -2.48 4.35 -7.19
N ASP A 23 -1.20 4.43 -6.82
CA ASP A 23 -0.43 5.68 -6.83
C ASP A 23 -0.12 6.12 -8.26
N TYR A 24 0.18 5.16 -9.13
CA TYR A 24 0.37 5.42 -10.56
C TYR A 24 -0.94 5.84 -11.24
N LEU A 25 -2.06 5.19 -10.90
CA LEU A 25 -3.39 5.58 -11.37
C LEU A 25 -3.73 7.02 -10.95
N ALA A 26 -3.44 7.38 -9.70
CA ALA A 26 -3.62 8.74 -9.21
C ALA A 26 -2.73 9.74 -9.95
N LEU A 27 -1.47 9.37 -10.26
CA LEU A 27 -0.56 10.18 -11.06
C LEU A 27 -1.07 10.39 -12.49
N LYS A 28 -1.53 9.33 -13.16
CA LYS A 28 -2.09 9.42 -14.51
C LYS A 28 -3.32 10.32 -14.55
N LYS A 29 -4.22 10.18 -13.56
CA LYS A 29 -5.40 11.06 -13.41
C LYS A 29 -5.01 12.52 -13.16
N ARG A 30 -3.91 12.80 -12.47
CA ARG A 30 -3.39 14.17 -12.31
C ARG A 30 -2.83 14.72 -13.61
N GLU A 31 -2.13 13.91 -14.41
CA GLU A 31 -1.67 14.29 -15.74
C GLU A 31 -2.84 14.68 -16.65
N GLU A 32 -3.89 13.85 -16.69
CA GLU A 32 -5.09 14.09 -17.51
C GLU A 32 -5.86 15.36 -17.11
N LYS A 33 -5.81 15.74 -15.83
CA LYS A 33 -6.48 16.94 -15.30
C LYS A 33 -5.67 18.22 -15.44
N ARG A 34 -4.42 18.14 -15.91
CA ARG A 34 -3.55 19.31 -16.02
C ARG A 34 -4.05 20.23 -17.14
N LEU A 35 -4.11 21.54 -16.86
CA LEU A 35 -4.55 22.55 -17.82
C LEU A 35 -3.53 22.77 -18.94
N GLU A 36 -2.24 22.72 -18.59
CA GLU A 36 -1.15 22.92 -19.54
C GLU A 36 -0.64 21.56 -20.05
N VAL A 37 -0.42 21.43 -21.35
CA VAL A 37 0.24 20.22 -21.90
C VAL A 37 1.75 20.43 -21.76
N LEU A 38 2.42 19.60 -20.95
CA LEU A 38 3.88 19.58 -20.93
C LEU A 38 4.39 19.08 -22.27
N GLU A 39 5.46 19.72 -22.75
CA GLU A 39 6.21 19.23 -23.89
C GLU A 39 6.82 17.85 -23.57
N GLY A 40 6.59 16.87 -24.44
CA GLY A 40 7.12 15.51 -24.28
C GLY A 40 6.06 14.42 -24.37
N LYS A 41 6.46 13.20 -24.00
CA LYS A 41 5.58 12.02 -24.00
C LYS A 41 4.73 12.00 -22.72
N THR A 42 3.46 11.65 -22.88
CA THR A 42 2.58 11.37 -21.76
C THR A 42 2.98 10.09 -21.04
N LEU A 43 2.54 9.97 -19.79
CA LEU A 43 2.74 8.75 -19.01
C LEU A 43 2.14 7.54 -19.72
N PRO A 44 2.82 6.37 -19.71
CA PRO A 44 2.27 5.15 -20.31
C PRO A 44 0.97 4.72 -19.61
N ALA A 45 0.22 3.83 -20.28
CA ALA A 45 -0.96 3.22 -19.68
C ALA A 45 -0.56 2.43 -18.41
N PRO A 46 -1.38 2.46 -17.35
CA PRO A 46 -1.17 1.63 -16.16
C PRO A 46 -1.14 0.15 -16.54
N VAL A 47 -0.17 -0.59 -15.99
CA VAL A 47 -0.03 -2.04 -16.19
C VAL A 47 -0.15 -2.79 -14.86
N PRO A 48 -0.51 -4.09 -14.88
CA PRO A 48 -0.59 -4.88 -13.66
C PRO A 48 0.75 -4.93 -12.90
N SER A 49 0.70 -4.62 -11.61
CA SER A 49 1.83 -4.62 -10.69
C SER A 49 1.80 -5.86 -9.80
N TYR A 50 2.95 -6.52 -9.67
CA TYR A 50 3.11 -7.77 -8.91
C TYR A 50 3.59 -7.56 -7.47
N HIS A 51 3.88 -6.32 -7.09
CA HIS A 51 4.45 -5.92 -5.81
C HIS A 51 3.41 -5.30 -4.85
N LEU A 52 2.13 -5.64 -5.03
CA LEU A 52 1.04 -5.13 -4.19
C LEU A 52 0.55 -6.20 -3.23
N TRP A 53 0.36 -5.81 -1.97
CA TRP A 53 -0.14 -6.64 -0.88
C TRP A 53 -1.29 -5.92 -0.18
N LYS A 54 -2.41 -6.62 -0.01
CA LYS A 54 -3.65 -6.04 0.53
C LYS A 54 -4.23 -6.89 1.66
N ALA A 55 -4.79 -6.20 2.64
CA ALA A 55 -5.64 -6.78 3.68
C ALA A 55 -6.63 -5.71 4.13
N SER A 56 -7.76 -6.17 4.65
CA SER A 56 -8.73 -5.29 5.31
C SER A 56 -8.32 -5.06 6.76
N LEU A 57 -8.52 -3.84 7.24
CA LEU A 57 -8.45 -3.57 8.67
C LEU A 57 -9.65 -4.23 9.37
N PRO A 58 -9.49 -4.79 10.59
CA PRO A 58 -10.60 -5.31 11.37
C PRO A 58 -11.63 -4.20 11.66
N LEU A 59 -12.93 -4.54 11.57
CA LEU A 59 -14.02 -3.56 11.67
C LEU A 59 -14.13 -2.88 13.05
N GLU A 60 -13.65 -3.55 14.10
CA GLU A 60 -13.79 -3.13 15.50
C GLU A 60 -12.64 -2.25 16.00
N VAL A 61 -11.81 -1.70 15.10
CA VAL A 61 -10.70 -0.83 15.50
C VAL A 61 -11.22 0.59 15.75
N PRO A 62 -11.12 1.13 16.98
CA PRO A 62 -11.54 2.49 17.27
C PRO A 62 -10.78 3.54 16.44
N ALA A 63 -11.39 4.71 16.24
CA ALA A 63 -10.69 5.84 15.66
C ALA A 63 -9.50 6.26 16.55
N GLY A 64 -8.38 6.61 15.93
CA GLY A 64 -7.15 6.93 16.66
C GLY A 64 -5.89 6.81 15.82
N ALA A 65 -4.76 7.17 16.44
CA ALA A 65 -3.44 7.02 15.84
C ALA A 65 -2.82 5.67 16.23
N TYR A 66 -2.45 4.87 15.23
CA TYR A 66 -1.87 3.55 15.42
C TYR A 66 -0.56 3.41 14.65
N ARG A 67 0.41 2.70 15.24
CA ARG A 67 1.58 2.25 14.47
C ARG A 67 1.23 0.95 13.76
N LEU A 68 1.20 0.98 12.44
CA LEU A 68 1.12 -0.20 11.58
C LEU A 68 2.51 -0.79 11.43
N TRP A 69 2.64 -2.07 11.79
CA TRP A 69 3.83 -2.88 11.54
C TRP A 69 3.58 -3.79 10.35
N VAL A 70 4.59 -3.96 9.51
CA VAL A 70 4.58 -4.89 8.39
C VAL A 70 5.83 -5.74 8.47
N GLN A 71 5.67 -7.05 8.30
CA GLN A 71 6.77 -7.99 8.27
C GLN A 71 6.71 -8.85 7.01
N THR A 72 7.87 -9.08 6.41
CA THR A 72 8.06 -10.01 5.30
C THR A 72 9.20 -10.97 5.59
N GLU A 73 9.16 -12.13 4.94
CA GLU A 73 10.21 -13.14 4.99
C GLU A 73 10.75 -13.31 3.57
N ASP A 74 12.08 -13.36 3.40
CA ASP A 74 12.70 -13.65 2.11
C ASP A 74 12.83 -15.15 1.84
N MET A 75 13.33 -15.52 0.65
CA MET A 75 13.51 -16.92 0.25
C MET A 75 14.54 -17.69 1.10
N TYR A 76 15.32 -17.00 1.93
CA TYR A 76 16.32 -17.57 2.83
C TYR A 76 15.86 -17.59 4.29
N GLY A 77 14.59 -17.28 4.55
CA GLY A 77 14.01 -17.26 5.89
C GLY A 77 14.36 -16.02 6.72
N ARG A 78 14.91 -14.96 6.12
CA ARG A 78 15.21 -13.72 6.85
C ARG A 78 13.97 -12.86 6.94
N THR A 79 13.68 -12.40 8.16
CA THR A 79 12.55 -11.50 8.42
C THR A 79 12.99 -10.04 8.34
N TYR A 80 12.18 -9.23 7.66
CA TYR A 80 12.35 -7.78 7.60
C TYR A 80 11.08 -7.09 8.11
N ASP A 81 11.27 -6.11 8.99
CA ASP A 81 10.20 -5.35 9.62
C ASP A 81 10.22 -3.89 9.14
N ALA A 82 9.03 -3.35 8.87
CA ALA A 82 8.81 -1.95 8.59
C ALA A 82 7.64 -1.43 9.44
N SER A 83 7.62 -0.12 9.71
CA SER A 83 6.49 0.47 10.44
C SER A 83 6.14 1.87 9.94
N ARG A 84 4.86 2.20 10.02
CA ARG A 84 4.32 3.53 9.69
C ARG A 84 3.21 3.89 10.66
N VAL A 85 3.12 5.16 11.05
CA VAL A 85 1.97 5.65 11.84
C VAL A 85 0.83 5.99 10.88
N ILE A 86 -0.36 5.47 11.16
CA ILE A 86 -1.60 5.75 10.45
C ILE A 86 -2.64 6.31 11.43
N ARG A 87 -3.59 7.08 10.91
CA ARG A 87 -4.75 7.57 11.66
C ARG A 87 -6.00 6.92 11.07
N ILE A 88 -6.83 6.37 11.94
CA ILE A 88 -8.17 5.86 11.63
C ILE A 88 -9.16 6.92 12.10
N GLU A 89 -10.09 7.31 11.23
CA GLU A 89 -11.10 8.35 11.44
C GLU A 89 -12.51 7.79 11.30
#